data_AF-A0A971A947-F1
#
_entry.id   AF-A0A971A947-F1
#
_cell.length_a   1.000
_cell.length_b   1.000
_cell.length_c   1.000
_cell.angle_alpha   90.00
_cell.angle_beta   90.00
_cell.angle_gamma   90.00
#
_symmetry.space_group_name_H-M   'P 1'
#
loop_
_entity.id
_entity.type
_entity.pdbx_description
1 polymer ?
#
loop_
_entity_poly.entity_id
_entity_poly.type
_entity_poly.pdbx_seq_one_letter_code
_entity_poly.pdbx_strand_id
1 'polypeptide(L)'
;MEENFQIDEELTDFLDHFSTQSKDIVRKKEHFEWIAKHPWMRVGEADSESKKYYFSSIAKSFNYFGFKLYDNEKFSAFCLVKERDKNVSICYIYAGKKDKPMLAEYILDWAINQNYNTIFSMDKIISRHLEKKKRNFILIREVRRPYLLPKEMDISSGNFQFGDSDVVFT
;
A
#
# COMPACT_ATOMS: atom_id res chain seq x y z
N MET A 1 -0.74 -17.37 8.86
CA MET A 1 -1.36 -17.72 7.57
C MET A 1 -1.06 -16.56 6.66
N GLU A 2 -0.06 -16.70 5.79
CA GLU A 2 0.32 -15.65 4.84
C GLU A 2 -0.52 -15.85 3.60
N GLU A 3 -1.64 -15.14 3.52
CA GLU A 3 -2.45 -15.12 2.31
C GLU A 3 -1.93 -14.01 1.41
N ASN A 4 -1.42 -14.42 0.25
CA ASN A 4 -1.23 -13.54 -0.90
C ASN A 4 -2.54 -12.77 -1.14
N PHE A 5 -2.43 -11.48 -1.46
CA PHE A 5 -3.57 -10.65 -1.75
C PHE A 5 -4.50 -11.31 -2.78
N GLN A 6 -5.70 -11.68 -2.33
CA GLN A 6 -6.78 -12.20 -3.17
C GLN A 6 -7.99 -11.28 -3.03
N ILE A 7 -8.61 -10.98 -4.17
CA ILE A 7 -9.83 -10.18 -4.20
C ILE A 7 -11.01 -11.13 -4.06
N ASP A 8 -11.83 -10.90 -3.04
CA ASP A 8 -13.08 -11.63 -2.80
C ASP A 8 -14.29 -10.70 -2.92
N GLU A 9 -15.48 -11.32 -2.83
CA GLU A 9 -16.77 -10.62 -2.90
C GLU A 9 -16.90 -9.61 -1.76
N GLU A 10 -16.47 -9.99 -0.55
CA GLU A 10 -16.53 -9.11 0.63
C GLU A 10 -15.72 -7.82 0.45
N LEU A 11 -14.51 -7.90 -0.13
CA LEU A 11 -13.72 -6.72 -0.48
C LEU A 11 -14.39 -5.89 -1.57
N THR A 12 -15.03 -6.54 -2.54
CA THR A 12 -15.73 -5.83 -3.62
C THR A 12 -16.89 -5.02 -3.06
N ASP A 13 -17.74 -5.64 -2.24
CA ASP A 13 -18.87 -5.00 -1.58
C ASP A 13 -18.43 -3.84 -0.67
N PHE A 14 -17.33 -4.05 0.07
CA PHE A 14 -16.75 -3.01 0.90
C PHE A 14 -16.30 -1.79 0.06
N LEU A 15 -15.58 -2.00 -1.03
CA LEU A 15 -15.10 -0.91 -1.91
C LEU A 15 -16.26 -0.15 -2.53
N ASP A 16 -17.28 -0.86 -3.02
CA ASP A 16 -18.47 -0.26 -3.60
C ASP A 16 -19.21 0.58 -2.55
N HIS A 17 -19.42 0.06 -1.33
CA HIS A 17 -20.02 0.83 -0.24
C HIS A 17 -19.18 2.04 0.15
N PHE A 18 -17.86 1.88 0.30
CA PHE A 18 -16.95 2.95 0.68
C PHE A 18 -16.95 4.08 -0.36
N SER A 19 -17.05 3.75 -1.66
CA SER A 19 -17.12 4.72 -2.75
C SER A 19 -18.34 5.64 -2.69
N THR A 20 -19.45 5.16 -2.11
CA THR A 20 -20.67 5.98 -1.94
C THR A 20 -20.58 6.96 -0.77
N GLN A 21 -19.71 6.69 0.21
CA GLN A 21 -19.58 7.46 1.45
C GLN A 21 -18.37 8.39 1.47
N SER A 22 -17.30 8.03 0.76
CA SER A 22 -16.08 8.81 0.69
C SER A 22 -16.08 9.76 -0.51
N LYS A 23 -15.30 10.84 -0.40
CA LYS A 23 -14.94 11.70 -1.53
C LYS A 23 -13.64 11.26 -2.23
N ASP A 24 -13.01 10.20 -1.72
CA ASP A 24 -11.77 9.67 -2.27
C ASP A 24 -12.04 8.92 -3.59
N ILE A 25 -11.05 8.85 -4.48
CA ILE A 25 -11.12 7.94 -5.62
C ILE A 25 -10.91 6.52 -5.10
N VAL A 26 -11.97 5.71 -5.23
CA VAL A 26 -11.97 4.30 -4.89
C VAL A 26 -11.75 3.48 -6.15
N ARG A 27 -10.70 2.66 -6.14
CA ARG A 27 -10.43 1.72 -7.22
C ARG A 27 -11.38 0.54 -7.06
N LYS A 28 -11.90 0.05 -8.18
CA LYS A 28 -12.78 -1.11 -8.22
C LYS A 28 -11.98 -2.42 -8.24
N LYS A 29 -12.68 -3.53 -8.07
CA LYS A 29 -12.14 -4.89 -8.13
C LYS A 29 -11.19 -5.11 -9.31
N GLU A 30 -11.57 -4.67 -10.50
CA GLU A 30 -10.81 -4.93 -11.74
C GLU A 30 -9.40 -4.34 -11.68
N HIS A 31 -9.23 -3.21 -10.99
CA HIS A 31 -7.93 -2.57 -10.80
C HIS A 31 -7.00 -3.42 -9.93
N PHE A 32 -7.54 -3.98 -8.85
CA PHE A 32 -6.80 -4.84 -7.93
C PHE A 32 -6.48 -6.20 -8.55
N GLU A 33 -7.42 -6.77 -9.30
CA GLU A 33 -7.18 -7.96 -10.10
C GLU A 33 -6.07 -7.74 -11.13
N TRP A 34 -6.05 -6.56 -11.77
CA TRP A 34 -4.99 -6.20 -12.70
C TRP A 34 -3.62 -6.14 -12.02
N ILE A 35 -3.53 -5.50 -10.85
CA ILE A 35 -2.30 -5.43 -10.05
C ILE A 35 -1.79 -6.83 -9.69
N ALA A 36 -2.68 -7.70 -9.19
CA ALA A 36 -2.32 -9.05 -8.80
C ALA A 36 -1.86 -9.90 -10.00
N LYS A 37 -2.49 -9.71 -11.16
CA LYS A 37 -2.19 -10.47 -12.38
C LYS A 37 -0.96 -9.98 -13.13
N HIS A 38 -0.61 -8.70 -13.01
CA HIS A 38 0.44 -8.06 -13.82
C HIS A 38 1.51 -7.35 -12.96
N PRO A 39 2.25 -8.07 -12.09
CA PRO A 39 3.42 -7.49 -11.44
C PRO A 39 4.50 -7.17 -12.48
N TRP A 40 5.14 -5.99 -12.40
CA TRP A 40 6.25 -5.64 -13.32
C TRP A 40 7.59 -6.25 -12.89
N MET A 41 7.64 -6.79 -11.66
CA MET A 41 8.82 -7.42 -11.08
C MET A 41 8.78 -8.94 -11.26
N ARG A 42 9.89 -9.50 -11.75
CA ARG A 42 10.16 -10.93 -11.71
C ARG A 42 10.85 -11.26 -10.39
N VAL A 43 10.41 -12.33 -9.74
CA VAL A 43 11.06 -12.82 -8.52
C VAL A 43 12.23 -13.72 -8.90
N GLY A 44 13.42 -13.39 -8.43
CA GLY A 44 14.64 -14.14 -8.71
C GLY A 44 15.92 -13.43 -8.25
N GLU A 45 17.05 -14.11 -8.42
CA GLU A 45 18.36 -13.52 -8.17
C GLU A 45 18.78 -12.62 -9.34
N ALA A 46 19.54 -11.57 -9.04
CA ALA A 46 20.04 -10.63 -10.04
C ALA A 46 21.04 -11.31 -11.00
N ASP A 47 20.67 -11.41 -12.28
CA ASP A 47 21.55 -11.87 -13.36
C ASP A 47 22.50 -10.75 -13.86
N SER A 48 23.39 -11.09 -14.82
CA SER A 48 24.34 -10.14 -15.39
C SER A 48 23.67 -8.98 -16.14
N GLU A 49 22.45 -9.15 -16.64
CA GLU A 49 21.71 -8.13 -17.37
C GLU A 49 21.00 -7.17 -16.41
N SER A 50 20.37 -7.66 -15.34
CA SER A 50 19.74 -6.87 -14.29
C SER A 50 20.73 -5.96 -13.56
N LYS A 51 22.01 -6.32 -13.50
CA LYS A 51 23.07 -5.46 -12.97
C LYS A 51 23.41 -4.26 -13.87
N LYS A 52 23.08 -4.33 -15.17
CA LYS A 52 23.32 -3.25 -16.15
C LYS A 52 22.17 -2.24 -16.19
N TYR A 53 20.97 -2.63 -15.76
CA TYR A 53 19.78 -1.79 -15.77
C TYR A 53 19.44 -1.30 -14.35
N TYR A 54 19.51 0.02 -14.14
CA TYR A 54 19.12 0.65 -12.86
C TYR A 54 17.63 0.51 -12.53
N PHE A 55 16.81 0.22 -13.53
CA PHE A 55 15.43 -0.22 -13.38
C PHE A 55 15.44 -1.76 -13.43
N SER A 56 15.71 -2.41 -12.30
CA SER A 56 15.75 -3.87 -12.29
C SER A 56 14.32 -4.39 -12.47
N SER A 57 14.12 -5.26 -13.45
CA SER A 57 12.91 -6.07 -13.60
C SER A 57 12.93 -7.30 -12.69
N ILE A 58 13.91 -7.39 -11.78
CA ILE A 58 14.16 -8.52 -10.88
C ILE A 58 14.24 -8.04 -9.43
N ALA A 59 13.53 -8.70 -8.53
CA ALA A 59 13.63 -8.57 -7.08
C ALA A 59 13.77 -9.95 -6.43
N LYS A 60 14.41 -10.04 -5.27
CA LYS A 60 14.52 -11.28 -4.50
C LYS A 60 13.18 -11.69 -3.90
N SER A 61 12.38 -10.71 -3.50
CA SER A 61 11.00 -10.90 -3.06
C SER A 61 10.12 -9.78 -3.60
N PHE A 62 8.90 -10.13 -4.01
CA PHE A 62 7.90 -9.19 -4.45
C PHE A 62 6.51 -9.75 -4.17
N ASN A 63 5.78 -9.15 -3.23
CA ASN A 63 4.50 -9.68 -2.75
C ASN A 63 3.49 -8.56 -2.50
N TYR A 64 2.20 -8.91 -2.61
CA TYR A 64 1.09 -8.05 -2.21
C TYR A 64 0.35 -8.65 -1.03
N PHE A 65 0.01 -7.80 -0.07
CA PHE A 65 -0.75 -8.15 1.12
C PHE A 65 -1.95 -7.22 1.23
N GLY A 66 -3.15 -7.80 1.33
CA GLY A 66 -4.38 -7.08 1.61
C GLY A 66 -4.74 -7.21 3.09
N PHE A 67 -4.79 -6.09 3.81
CA PHE A 67 -5.20 -6.06 5.21
C PHE A 67 -6.63 -5.57 5.31
N LYS A 68 -7.48 -6.44 5.86
CA LYS A 68 -8.87 -6.15 6.20
C LYS A 68 -8.97 -5.88 7.70
N LEU A 69 -9.61 -4.79 8.06
CA LEU A 69 -9.88 -4.40 9.43
C LEU A 69 -11.35 -4.60 9.74
N TYR A 70 -11.65 -5.21 10.88
CA TYR A 70 -13.00 -5.45 11.34
C TYR A 70 -13.25 -4.68 12.64
N ASP A 71 -14.36 -3.93 12.70
CA ASP A 71 -14.86 -3.22 13.87
C ASP A 71 -16.22 -3.84 14.24
N ASN A 72 -16.27 -4.56 15.37
CA ASN A 72 -17.44 -5.35 15.78
C ASN A 72 -17.97 -6.27 14.67
N GLU A 73 -17.09 -7.12 14.12
CA GLU A 73 -17.38 -8.06 13.01
C GLU A 73 -17.75 -7.40 11.67
N LYS A 74 -17.82 -6.08 11.60
CA LYS A 74 -18.04 -5.35 10.36
C LYS A 74 -16.72 -4.95 9.71
N PHE A 75 -16.53 -5.31 8.44
CA PHE A 75 -15.41 -4.84 7.63
C PHE A 75 -15.44 -3.31 7.52
N SER A 76 -14.46 -2.66 8.14
CA SER A 76 -14.43 -1.20 8.34
C SER A 76 -13.32 -0.50 7.56
N ALA A 77 -12.22 -1.18 7.26
CA ALA A 77 -11.13 -0.58 6.50
C ALA A 77 -10.28 -1.59 5.76
N PHE A 78 -9.84 -1.23 4.56
CA PHE A 78 -8.93 -2.02 3.73
C PHE A 78 -7.61 -1.28 3.48
N CYS A 79 -6.52 -2.03 3.40
CA CYS A 79 -5.22 -1.54 3.00
C CYS A 79 -4.52 -2.52 2.06
N LEU A 80 -4.04 -2.05 0.91
CA LEU A 80 -3.13 -2.83 0.07
C LEU A 80 -1.69 -2.39 0.33
N VAL A 81 -0.86 -3.37 0.65
CA VAL A 81 0.55 -3.20 0.93
C VAL A 81 1.37 -4.04 -0.04
N LYS A 82 2.45 -3.46 -0.55
CA LYS A 82 3.43 -4.16 -1.38
C LYS A 82 4.72 -4.33 -0.60
N GLU A 83 5.29 -5.52 -0.68
CA GLU A 83 6.62 -5.85 -0.20
C GLU A 83 7.57 -6.03 -1.38
N ARG A 84 8.76 -5.43 -1.30
CA ARG A 84 9.88 -5.69 -2.20
C ARG A 84 11.19 -5.72 -1.44
N ASP A 85 11.93 -6.82 -1.51
CA ASP A 85 13.26 -6.97 -0.91
C ASP A 85 13.32 -6.49 0.56
N LYS A 86 12.35 -6.92 1.37
CA LYS A 86 12.14 -6.53 2.77
C LYS A 86 11.71 -5.07 2.99
N ASN A 87 11.28 -4.35 1.95
CA ASN A 87 10.74 -2.99 2.06
C ASN A 87 9.23 -3.00 1.83
N VAL A 88 8.49 -2.47 2.81
CA VAL A 88 7.04 -2.38 2.79
C VAL A 88 6.62 -1.00 2.30
N SER A 89 5.73 -0.95 1.30
CA SER A 89 5.08 0.27 0.82
C SER A 89 3.58 0.15 0.94
N ILE A 90 2.95 1.11 1.60
CA ILE A 90 1.48 1.20 1.68
C ILE A 90 0.97 1.85 0.40
N CYS A 91 0.30 1.07 -0.45
CA CYS A 91 -0.12 1.49 -1.79
C CYS A 91 -1.53 2.11 -1.76
N TYR A 92 -2.49 1.40 -1.17
CA TYR A 92 -3.89 1.85 -1.09
C TYR A 92 -4.40 1.77 0.34
N ILE A 93 -5.19 2.76 0.75
CA ILE A 93 -5.85 2.84 2.05
C ILE A 93 -7.29 3.31 1.82
N TYR A 94 -8.25 2.44 2.12
CA TYR A 94 -9.67 2.78 2.20
C TYR A 94 -10.10 2.62 3.65
N ALA A 95 -9.98 3.71 4.40
CA ALA A 95 -10.17 3.71 5.84
C ALA A 95 -10.68 5.08 6.30
N GLY A 96 -11.65 5.08 7.21
CA GLY A 96 -12.02 6.29 7.93
C GLY A 96 -10.86 6.84 8.76
N LYS A 97 -10.90 8.14 9.10
CA LYS A 97 -9.86 8.75 9.96
C LYS A 97 -9.69 8.03 11.31
N LYS A 98 -10.76 7.44 11.83
CA LYS A 98 -10.78 6.68 13.08
C LYS A 98 -10.04 5.34 12.98
N ASP A 99 -10.04 4.71 11.80
CA ASP A 99 -9.54 3.35 11.59
C ASP A 99 -8.06 3.33 11.19
N LYS A 100 -7.57 4.42 10.58
CA LYS A 100 -6.17 4.57 10.16
C LYS A 100 -5.15 4.30 11.28
N PRO A 101 -5.29 4.84 12.51
CA PRO A 101 -4.38 4.52 13.62
C PRO A 101 -4.26 3.01 13.89
N MET A 102 -5.38 2.29 13.85
CA MET A 102 -5.40 0.84 14.10
C MET A 102 -4.71 0.07 12.97
N LEU A 103 -4.97 0.46 11.70
CA LEU A 103 -4.23 -0.08 10.55
C LEU A 103 -2.72 0.18 10.65
N ALA A 104 -2.31 1.37 11.09
CA ALA A 104 -0.90 1.69 11.25
C ALA A 104 -0.21 0.82 12.30
N GLU A 105 -0.87 0.55 13.42
CA GLU A 105 -0.34 -0.37 14.46
C GLU A 105 -0.24 -1.80 13.94
N TYR A 106 -1.29 -2.29 13.29
CA TYR A 106 -1.27 -3.61 12.70
C TYR A 106 -0.13 -3.78 11.69
N ILE A 107 0.06 -2.82 10.77
CA ILE A 107 1.13 -2.85 9.78
C ILE A 107 2.50 -2.80 10.44
N LEU A 108 2.66 -2.00 11.50
CA LEU A 108 3.91 -1.91 12.25
C LEU A 108 4.27 -3.24 12.91
N ASP A 109 3.32 -3.85 13.62
CA ASP A 109 3.52 -5.12 14.32
C ASP A 109 3.78 -6.25 13.32
N TRP A 110 2.99 -6.31 12.25
CA TRP A 110 3.20 -7.24 11.14
C TRP A 110 4.61 -7.09 10.56
N ALA A 111 5.06 -5.86 10.31
CA ALA A 111 6.36 -5.63 9.70
C ALA A 111 7.53 -5.97 10.62
N ILE A 112 7.40 -5.73 11.92
CA ILE A 112 8.38 -6.15 12.92
C ILE A 112 8.45 -7.68 12.99
N ASN A 113 7.30 -8.34 13.07
CA ASN A 113 7.23 -9.81 13.16
C ASN A 113 7.81 -10.50 11.92
N GLN A 114 7.67 -9.89 10.75
CA GLN A 114 8.19 -10.40 9.48
C GLN A 114 9.64 -9.97 9.18
N ASN A 115 10.26 -9.23 10.10
CA ASN A 115 11.61 -8.67 9.97
C ASN A 115 11.78 -7.85 8.68
N TYR A 116 10.83 -6.95 8.39
CA TYR A 116 10.99 -5.96 7.32
C TYR A 116 11.85 -4.78 7.75
N ASN A 117 12.59 -4.23 6.80
CA ASN A 117 13.58 -3.17 7.04
C ASN A 117 12.98 -1.77 7.00
N THR A 118 11.91 -1.58 6.22
CA THR A 118 11.33 -0.26 5.97
C THR A 118 9.81 -0.37 5.88
N ILE A 119 9.11 0.64 6.39
CA ILE A 119 7.68 0.91 6.12
C ILE A 119 7.59 2.30 5.49
N PHE A 120 6.98 2.39 4.31
CA PHE A 120 6.78 3.65 3.59
C PHE A 120 5.28 3.95 3.44
N SER A 121 4.89 5.18 3.75
CA SER A 121 3.52 5.67 3.64
C SER A 121 3.49 7.14 3.21
N MET A 122 2.60 7.47 2.27
CA MET A 122 2.27 8.85 1.91
C MET A 122 1.03 9.38 2.66
N ASP A 123 0.29 8.51 3.37
CA ASP A 123 -0.86 8.94 4.17
C ASP A 123 -0.41 9.62 5.46
N LYS A 124 -0.80 10.89 5.63
CA LYS A 124 -0.38 11.72 6.76
C LYS A 124 -0.82 11.18 8.12
N ILE A 125 -1.97 10.52 8.21
CA ILE A 125 -2.48 10.01 9.50
C ILE A 125 -1.67 8.77 9.87
N ILE A 126 -1.49 7.83 8.94
CA ILE A 126 -0.65 6.65 9.13
C ILE A 126 0.78 7.06 9.49
N SER A 127 1.41 7.94 8.72
CA SER A 127 2.81 8.32 8.93
C SER A 127 3.02 8.98 10.30
N ARG A 128 2.13 9.91 10.70
CA ARG A 128 2.18 10.53 12.05
C ARG A 128 1.98 9.52 13.17
N HIS A 129 1.16 8.49 12.93
CA HIS A 129 0.93 7.46 13.93
C HIS A 129 2.16 6.58 14.11
N LEU A 130 2.72 6.09 13.00
CA LEU A 130 3.97 5.33 12.98
C LEU A 130 5.12 6.14 13.62
N GLU A 131 5.16 7.45 13.38
CA GLU A 131 6.17 8.36 13.94
C GLU A 131 6.23 8.36 15.47
N LYS A 132 5.07 8.25 16.12
CA LYS A 132 4.92 8.35 17.58
C LYS A 132 5.07 7.02 18.32
N LYS A 133 4.98 5.89 17.60
CA LYS A 133 4.97 4.56 18.21
C LYS A 133 6.40 4.08 18.50
N LYS A 134 6.55 3.36 19.62
CA LYS A 134 7.80 2.66 19.94
C LYS A 134 8.03 1.57 18.91
N ARG A 135 9.24 1.50 18.37
CA ARG A 135 9.58 0.63 17.24
C ARG A 135 11.08 0.37 17.18
N ASN A 136 11.46 -0.68 16.48
CA ASN A 136 12.87 -1.07 16.29
C ASN A 136 13.47 -0.54 14.97
N PHE A 137 12.80 0.39 14.29
CA PHE A 137 13.34 1.07 13.11
C PHE A 137 14.30 2.18 13.56
N ILE A 138 15.52 2.17 13.00
CA ILE A 138 16.61 3.09 13.41
C ILE A 138 16.42 4.49 12.81
N LEU A 139 15.79 4.58 11.63
CA LEU A 139 15.65 5.83 10.88
C LEU A 139 14.19 6.15 10.59
N ILE A 140 13.87 7.43 10.69
CA ILE A 140 12.60 8.03 10.29
C ILE A 140 12.94 9.19 9.38
N ARG A 141 12.28 9.24 8.23
CA ARG A 141 12.52 10.30 7.26
C ARG A 141 11.20 10.74 6.65
N GLU A 142 10.92 12.04 6.73
CA GLU A 142 9.89 12.65 5.91
C GLU A 142 10.38 12.68 4.45
N VAL A 143 9.57 12.14 3.54
CA VAL A 143 9.83 12.18 2.09
C VAL A 143 8.71 12.98 1.44
N ARG A 144 9.09 13.91 0.57
CA ARG A 144 8.15 14.66 -0.27
C ARG A 144 8.30 14.21 -1.71
N ARG A 145 7.20 13.79 -2.32
CA ARG A 145 7.12 13.46 -3.75
C ARG A 145 6.18 14.46 -4.41
N PRO A 146 6.68 15.44 -5.18
CA PRO A 146 5.83 16.31 -5.95
C PRO A 146 5.18 15.53 -7.09
N TYR A 147 3.89 15.75 -7.32
CA TYR A 147 3.18 15.25 -8.50
C TYR A 147 3.12 16.34 -9.55
N LEU A 148 3.33 15.98 -10.81
CA LEU A 148 3.09 16.86 -11.95
C LEU A 148 1.67 16.62 -12.42
N LEU A 149 0.85 17.67 -12.35
CA LEU A 149 -0.55 17.62 -12.74
C LEU A 149 -0.81 18.66 -13.84
N PRO A 150 -1.71 18.38 -14.81
CA PRO A 150 -2.13 19.38 -15.78
C PRO A 150 -2.67 20.63 -15.07
N LYS A 151 -2.36 21.81 -15.59
CA LYS A 151 -2.75 23.11 -14.99
C LYS A 151 -4.27 23.27 -14.84
N GLU A 152 -5.03 22.63 -15.71
CA GLU A 152 -6.50 22.70 -15.78
C GLU A 152 -7.20 21.64 -14.92
N MET A 153 -6.44 20.72 -14.30
CA MET A 153 -7.01 19.69 -13.46
C MET A 153 -7.40 20.27 -12.09
N ASP A 154 -8.64 20.03 -11.67
CA ASP A 154 -9.05 20.36 -10.30
C ASP A 154 -8.41 19.36 -9.32
N ILE A 155 -7.40 19.85 -8.59
CA ILE A 155 -6.64 19.09 -7.60
C ILE A 155 -7.19 19.24 -6.17
N SER A 156 -8.30 19.96 -6.00
CA SER A 156 -8.90 20.21 -4.69
C SER A 156 -9.54 18.95 -4.08
N SER A 157 -9.82 17.94 -4.90
CA SER A 157 -10.29 16.62 -4.48
C SER A 157 -9.09 15.70 -4.23
N GLY A 158 -9.08 15.03 -3.07
CA GLY A 158 -7.99 14.20 -2.55
C GLY A 158 -7.82 12.88 -3.30
N ASN A 159 -7.55 12.97 -4.58
CA ASN A 159 -7.87 11.92 -5.55
C ASN A 159 -6.82 10.83 -5.70
N PHE A 160 -5.56 11.12 -5.38
CA PHE A 160 -4.46 10.20 -5.71
C PHE A 160 -3.90 9.54 -4.47
N GLN A 161 -3.87 8.22 -4.52
CA GLN A 161 -3.17 7.38 -3.57
C GLN A 161 -1.80 7.01 -4.12
N PHE A 162 -0.91 6.57 -3.24
CA PHE A 162 0.46 6.27 -3.64
C PHE A 162 0.50 5.16 -4.70
N GLY A 163 -0.36 4.16 -4.55
CA GLY A 163 -0.51 3.05 -5.49
C GLY A 163 -1.02 3.45 -6.88
N ASP A 164 -1.55 4.66 -7.08
CA ASP A 164 -1.93 5.15 -8.42
C ASP A 164 -0.73 5.48 -9.31
N SER A 165 0.48 5.42 -8.75
CA SER A 165 1.73 5.54 -9.48
C SER A 165 2.32 4.15 -9.82
N ASP A 166 3.55 4.14 -10.32
CA ASP A 166 4.31 2.92 -10.64
C ASP A 166 4.72 2.11 -9.39
N VAL A 167 4.61 2.70 -8.20
CA VAL A 167 5.09 2.06 -6.96
C VAL A 167 4.38 0.76 -6.63
N VAL A 168 3.14 0.57 -7.05
CA VAL A 168 2.46 -0.71 -6.82
C VAL A 168 3.09 -1.81 -7.66
N PHE A 169 3.64 -1.49 -8.84
CA PHE A 169 4.21 -2.48 -9.76
C PHE A 169 5.72 -2.68 -9.62
N THR A 170 6.42 -1.73 -9.01
CA THR A 170 7.89 -1.69 -8.92
C THR A 170 8.42 -2.06 -7.56
#